data_AF-A0A6N8SB83-F1
#
_entry.id   AF-A0A6N8SB83-F1
#
_cell.length_a   1.000
_cell.length_b   1.000
_cell.length_c   1.000
_cell.angle_alpha   90.00
_cell.angle_beta   90.00
_cell.angle_gamma   90.00
#
_symmetry.space_group_name_H-M   'P 1'
#
loop_
_entity.id
_entity.type
_entity.pdbx_description
1 polymer ?
#
loop_
_entity_poly.entity_id
_entity_poly.type
_entity_poly.pdbx_seq_one_letter_code
_entity_poly.pdbx_strand_id
1 'polypeptide(L)'
;MAEFSAFGAAGVDMRNIEFHLIHDADLAGSGPGDHETDYLYFVDTASFPEISYELRGWFNYSVDELTLDVDFTSSYVSIINASWIETDENFDLIEGFYEIRGFELNYTYFYGTMTSDSVAEIIFQYSDKIDGTWNSDYLMGYGGRDTLFADGGDDTLDGGTGWDVMLGDSGNDVYIVDSWRDVVWEYENDGLDTVKSSVSYELSNNVERLILTGIEEADATGNALANSLVGNVANNVLDGKSGADTMSGGKGNDTYIVDNVGDKVVETAPNGLDRIEASVSYSLAGTYVEDLFLTGTATINGIGNSLSNTIKGNAGNNVLNAGGGDDRLNGGAGADKMTGGIGNDTYVLDNAGDVVIEAAGGGTDLVQSSISWTMAANVEKVALTGAANINATGNILGNTMAG
;
A
#
# COMPACT_ATOMS: atom_id res chain seq x y z
N MET A 1 13.92 35.25 28.21
CA MET A 1 12.62 35.77 27.73
C MET A 1 12.90 36.96 26.82
N ALA A 2 12.83 36.73 25.52
CA ALA A 2 12.89 37.78 24.51
C ALA A 2 11.72 37.54 23.54
N GLU A 3 11.02 38.62 23.18
CA GLU A 3 9.91 38.63 22.23
C GLU A 3 10.44 38.58 20.79
N PHE A 4 9.74 37.85 19.90
CA PHE A 4 10.03 37.83 18.47
C PHE A 4 8.91 38.51 17.68
N SER A 5 9.31 39.30 16.67
CA SER A 5 8.42 39.79 15.62
C SER A 5 9.12 39.64 14.27
N ALA A 6 8.58 38.82 13.37
CA ALA A 6 8.95 38.80 11.97
C ALA A 6 7.88 39.51 11.14
N PHE A 7 8.29 40.44 10.26
CA PHE A 7 7.47 41.03 9.22
C PHE A 7 8.18 40.82 7.88
N GLY A 8 7.61 40.07 6.93
CA GLY A 8 8.13 40.07 5.56
C GLY A 8 7.63 38.95 4.64
N ALA A 9 7.25 39.35 3.41
CA ALA A 9 6.51 38.63 2.37
C ALA A 9 7.19 37.40 1.72
N ALA A 10 6.37 36.56 1.08
CA ALA A 10 6.73 35.41 0.26
C ALA A 10 7.73 35.73 -0.87
N GLY A 11 8.66 34.79 -1.13
CA GLY A 11 9.45 34.75 -2.37
C GLY A 11 10.98 34.92 -2.25
N VAL A 12 11.62 34.44 -1.18
CA VAL A 12 13.10 34.45 -1.06
C VAL A 12 13.70 33.18 -1.69
N ASP A 13 14.66 33.34 -2.62
CA ASP A 13 15.41 32.24 -3.24
C ASP A 13 16.66 31.93 -2.39
N MET A 14 16.61 30.83 -1.62
CA MET A 14 17.64 30.50 -0.63
C MET A 14 18.97 29.96 -1.21
N ARG A 15 19.08 29.82 -2.54
CA ARG A 15 20.31 29.34 -3.19
C ARG A 15 21.45 30.37 -3.21
N ASN A 16 21.16 31.62 -2.86
CA ASN A 16 22.09 32.75 -2.93
C ASN A 16 22.19 33.48 -1.58
N ILE A 17 22.15 32.73 -0.48
CA ILE A 17 22.29 33.29 0.86
C ILE A 17 23.76 33.18 1.30
N GLU A 18 24.37 34.32 1.60
CA GLU A 18 25.68 34.38 2.26
C GLU A 18 25.48 34.48 3.78
N PHE A 19 26.26 33.70 4.53
CA PHE A 19 26.23 33.62 5.99
C PHE A 19 27.39 34.44 6.54
N HIS A 20 27.10 35.43 7.37
CA HIS A 20 28.12 36.24 8.03
C HIS A 20 28.06 36.01 9.54
N LEU A 21 29.14 35.47 10.10
CA LEU A 21 29.35 35.44 11.54
C LEU A 21 30.02 36.75 11.97
N ILE A 22 29.36 37.54 12.81
CA ILE A 22 29.93 38.74 13.39
C ILE A 22 30.20 38.46 14.88
N HIS A 23 31.46 38.62 15.26
CA HIS A 23 31.89 38.48 16.64
C HIS A 23 31.62 39.79 17.41
N ASP A 24 30.92 39.72 18.54
CA ASP A 24 30.42 40.89 19.29
C ASP A 24 31.52 41.75 19.95
N ALA A 25 32.79 41.36 19.84
CA ALA A 25 33.90 42.21 20.28
C ALA A 25 33.95 43.58 19.54
N ASP A 26 33.27 43.72 18.40
CA ASP A 26 33.25 44.94 17.59
C ASP A 26 32.10 45.92 17.90
N LEU A 27 31.14 45.56 18.78
CA LEU A 27 30.05 46.45 19.23
C LEU A 27 30.31 47.00 20.64
N ALA A 28 31.38 47.77 20.77
CA ALA A 28 31.66 48.75 21.83
C ALA A 28 30.99 48.56 23.21
N GLY A 29 31.67 47.86 24.12
CA GLY A 29 31.72 48.26 25.54
C GLY A 29 31.30 47.27 26.63
N SER A 30 31.34 45.96 26.42
CA SER A 30 31.18 44.98 27.50
C SER A 30 32.51 44.70 28.22
N GLY A 31 32.46 44.63 29.56
CA GLY A 31 33.62 44.36 30.41
C GLY A 31 33.97 42.87 30.45
N PRO A 32 35.14 42.50 31.02
CA PRO A 32 35.56 41.10 31.07
C PRO A 32 34.65 40.33 32.04
N GLY A 33 33.70 39.57 31.49
CA GLY A 33 32.75 38.76 32.25
C GLY A 33 31.38 38.56 31.60
N ASP A 34 31.07 39.27 30.52
CA ASP A 34 29.84 39.04 29.75
C ASP A 34 30.06 37.90 28.74
N HIS A 35 29.08 37.01 28.63
CA HIS A 35 29.08 35.94 27.63
C HIS A 35 29.12 36.58 26.23
N GLU A 36 30.18 36.29 25.46
CA GLU A 36 30.35 36.74 24.08
C GLU A 36 29.18 36.22 23.25
N THR A 37 28.36 37.12 22.71
CA THR A 37 27.16 36.76 21.95
C THR A 37 27.46 36.95 20.48
N ASP A 38 27.91 35.90 19.79
CA ASP A 38 28.13 36.03 18.35
C ASP A 38 26.79 36.09 17.60
N TYR A 39 26.78 36.80 16.47
CA TYR A 39 25.60 37.01 15.66
C TYR A 39 25.78 36.35 14.30
N LEU A 40 24.78 35.56 13.89
CA LEU A 40 24.74 34.98 12.55
C LEU A 40 23.72 35.74 11.71
N TYR A 41 24.21 36.43 10.69
CA TYR A 41 23.39 37.16 9.73
C TYR A 41 23.36 36.44 8.39
N PHE A 42 22.24 36.60 7.68
CA PHE A 42 22.04 36.02 6.37
C PHE A 42 21.56 37.11 5.41
N VAL A 43 22.20 37.18 4.25
CA VAL A 43 21.88 38.17 3.22
C VAL A 43 21.46 37.43 1.95
N ASP A 44 20.24 37.68 1.48
CA ASP A 44 19.81 37.27 0.13
C ASP A 44 20.57 38.13 -0.90
N THR A 45 21.54 37.53 -1.56
CA THR A 45 22.41 38.23 -2.52
C THR A 45 21.80 38.37 -3.91
N ALA A 46 20.64 37.77 -4.18
CA ALA A 46 20.09 37.69 -5.55
C ALA A 46 18.83 38.51 -5.81
N SER A 47 17.95 38.70 -4.82
CA SER A 47 16.61 39.26 -5.11
C SER A 47 16.33 40.62 -4.45
N PHE A 48 16.85 40.87 -3.23
CA PHE A 48 16.58 42.12 -2.49
C PHE A 48 17.76 42.53 -1.58
N PRO A 49 18.76 43.28 -2.08
CA PRO A 49 19.96 43.64 -1.29
C PRO A 49 19.69 44.62 -0.11
N GLU A 50 18.44 44.99 0.16
CA GLU A 50 18.05 45.90 1.25
C GLU A 50 17.23 45.24 2.38
N ILE A 51 16.94 43.94 2.30
CA ILE A 51 16.24 43.22 3.37
C ILE A 51 17.24 42.29 4.07
N SER A 52 17.59 42.65 5.30
CA SER A 52 18.41 41.81 6.20
C SER A 52 17.50 41.08 7.17
N TYR A 53 17.73 39.78 7.34
CA TYR A 53 17.04 38.96 8.32
C TYR A 53 18.01 38.68 9.47
N GLU A 54 17.56 38.92 10.70
CA GLU A 54 18.39 38.81 11.91
C GLU A 54 17.99 37.55 12.69
N LEU A 55 18.90 36.59 12.79
CA LEU A 55 18.77 35.43 13.68
C LEU A 55 19.66 35.67 14.91
N ARG A 56 19.07 35.68 16.11
CA ARG A 56 19.81 35.85 17.37
C ARG A 56 19.87 34.51 18.10
N GLY A 57 21.07 33.98 18.31
CA GLY A 57 21.33 32.74 19.04
C GLY A 57 22.53 32.90 19.97
N TRP A 58 22.69 31.95 20.91
CA TRP A 58 23.81 31.95 21.85
C TRP A 58 24.82 30.89 21.42
N PHE A 59 26.09 31.25 21.29
CA PHE A 59 27.17 30.35 20.88
C PHE A 59 27.91 29.81 22.10
N ASN A 60 28.23 28.51 22.11
CA ASN A 60 28.99 27.90 23.20
C ASN A 60 30.23 27.19 22.66
N TYR A 61 31.37 27.88 22.68
CA TYR A 61 32.65 27.48 22.06
C TYR A 61 33.39 26.30 22.72
N SER A 62 32.72 25.43 23.47
CA SER A 62 33.40 24.38 24.27
C SER A 62 33.23 22.95 23.76
N VAL A 63 32.57 22.75 22.62
CA VAL A 63 32.40 21.45 21.97
C VAL A 63 32.30 21.68 20.47
N ASP A 64 32.80 20.76 19.64
CA ASP A 64 32.73 20.76 18.17
C ASP A 64 31.28 20.59 17.64
N GLU A 65 30.30 21.19 18.33
CA GLU A 65 28.87 21.10 18.07
C GLU A 65 28.25 22.50 18.18
N LEU A 66 27.51 22.92 17.15
CA LEU A 66 26.66 24.11 17.20
C LEU A 66 25.27 23.68 17.68
N THR A 67 24.90 24.02 18.91
CA THR A 67 23.52 23.86 19.41
C THR A 67 22.77 25.18 19.24
N LEU A 68 21.81 25.23 18.31
CA LEU A 68 20.91 26.37 18.13
C LEU A 68 19.60 26.11 18.88
N ASP A 69 19.41 26.78 20.02
CA ASP A 69 18.21 26.66 20.86
C ASP A 69 17.24 27.81 20.52
N VAL A 70 16.03 27.50 20.04
CA VAL A 70 15.04 28.53 19.72
C VAL A 70 13.65 28.14 20.27
N ASP A 71 13.13 28.97 21.18
CA ASP A 71 11.87 28.78 21.91
C ASP A 71 10.71 29.54 21.24
N PHE A 72 9.63 28.84 20.88
CA PHE A 72 8.41 29.46 20.36
C PHE A 72 7.14 28.73 20.81
N THR A 73 6.28 29.44 21.51
CA THR A 73 5.06 28.95 22.19
C THR A 73 3.88 28.54 21.29
N SER A 74 4.09 28.22 20.01
CA SER A 74 3.07 27.57 19.16
C SER A 74 3.63 27.20 17.79
N SER A 75 3.87 25.89 17.59
CA SER A 75 4.07 25.19 16.31
C SER A 75 5.39 25.50 15.54
N TYR A 76 6.16 24.43 15.24
CA TYR A 76 7.20 24.24 14.20
C TYR A 76 8.71 24.29 14.52
N VAL A 77 9.40 23.32 13.89
CA VAL A 77 10.83 23.07 13.52
C VAL A 77 11.91 23.22 14.60
N SER A 78 12.60 22.11 14.88
CA SER A 78 13.93 22.07 15.50
C SER A 78 14.98 21.62 14.47
N ILE A 79 16.21 22.12 14.55
CA ILE A 79 17.38 21.62 13.81
C ILE A 79 18.41 21.24 14.87
N ILE A 80 18.77 19.96 14.96
CA ILE A 80 19.52 19.45 16.12
C ILE A 80 20.97 19.10 15.80
N ASN A 81 21.38 19.00 14.53
CA ASN A 81 22.80 18.76 14.26
C ASN A 81 23.33 19.36 12.95
N ALA A 82 24.55 19.89 13.09
CA ALA A 82 25.24 20.73 12.16
C ALA A 82 26.73 20.41 12.28
N SER A 83 27.29 19.64 11.36
CA SER A 83 28.72 19.29 11.40
C SER A 83 29.48 20.04 10.32
N TRP A 84 30.64 20.58 10.70
CA TRP A 84 31.55 21.27 9.79
C TRP A 84 32.15 20.30 8.77
N ILE A 85 32.21 20.69 7.50
CA ILE A 85 33.17 20.11 6.55
C ILE A 85 34.46 20.90 6.72
N GLU A 86 35.47 20.30 7.37
CA GLU A 86 36.80 20.88 7.47
C GLU A 86 37.48 20.84 6.10
N THR A 87 37.88 21.99 5.53
CA THR A 87 38.86 22.02 4.44
C THR A 87 39.92 23.10 4.61
N ASP A 88 41.14 22.60 4.80
CA ASP A 88 42.49 23.16 4.60
C ASP A 88 43.14 24.12 5.62
N GLU A 89 44.34 23.67 6.05
CA GLU A 89 45.25 24.17 7.08
C GLU A 89 45.93 25.53 6.82
N ASN A 90 45.29 26.52 6.18
CA ASN A 90 45.92 27.83 5.97
C ASN A 90 45.05 28.99 6.50
N PHE A 91 45.12 29.17 7.82
CA PHE A 91 44.67 30.36 8.52
C PHE A 91 45.60 31.54 8.22
N ASP A 92 45.30 32.31 7.17
CA ASP A 92 45.82 33.68 7.03
C ASP A 92 44.73 34.68 7.45
N LEU A 93 44.91 35.26 8.62
CA LEU A 93 44.11 36.35 9.18
C LEU A 93 44.29 37.62 8.35
N ILE A 94 43.33 37.91 7.47
CA ILE A 94 43.16 39.26 6.92
C ILE A 94 41.67 39.64 7.06
N GLU A 95 41.44 40.67 7.87
CA GLU A 95 40.17 41.40 8.03
C GLU A 95 38.96 40.58 8.53
N GLY A 96 39.04 39.97 9.71
CA GLY A 96 37.88 39.85 10.61
C GLY A 96 36.63 39.08 10.16
N PHE A 97 36.63 38.42 9.00
CA PHE A 97 35.50 37.63 8.51
C PHE A 97 35.88 36.14 8.43
N TYR A 98 35.04 35.29 9.01
CA TYR A 98 35.09 33.85 8.78
C TYR A 98 34.23 33.53 7.56
N GLU A 99 34.81 32.96 6.50
CA GLU A 99 34.05 32.48 5.35
C GLU A 99 33.73 30.99 5.54
N ILE A 100 32.49 30.68 5.90
CA ILE A 100 32.00 29.30 5.96
C ILE A 100 31.67 28.88 4.53
N ARG A 101 32.49 28.02 3.92
CA ARG A 101 32.31 27.58 2.51
C ARG A 101 31.41 26.35 2.32
N GLY A 102 30.71 25.91 3.36
CA GLY A 102 29.74 24.84 3.24
C GLY A 102 29.21 24.40 4.59
N PHE A 103 27.92 24.08 4.64
CA PHE A 103 27.27 23.44 5.76
C PHE A 103 26.63 22.15 5.25
N GLU A 104 26.85 21.04 5.95
CA GLU A 104 26.22 19.75 5.62
C GLU A 104 25.30 19.38 6.79
N LEU A 105 23.99 19.38 6.52
CA LEU A 105 22.98 18.85 7.44
C LEU A 105 23.05 17.33 7.33
N ASN A 106 23.76 16.69 8.25
CA ASN A 106 23.89 15.23 8.23
C ASN A 106 22.66 14.52 8.82
N TYR A 107 21.88 15.21 9.68
CA TYR A 107 20.63 14.72 10.27
C TYR A 107 19.73 15.90 10.68
N THR A 108 18.48 15.91 10.23
CA THR A 108 17.46 16.84 10.75
C THR A 108 16.56 16.10 11.73
N TYR A 109 16.34 16.67 12.92
CA TYR A 109 15.44 16.14 13.94
C TYR A 109 14.32 17.14 14.16
N PHE A 110 13.09 16.75 13.85
CA PHE A 110 11.92 17.60 14.01
C PHE A 110 11.08 17.14 15.22
N TYR A 111 10.66 18.09 16.04
CA TYR A 111 9.67 17.89 17.10
C TYR A 111 8.45 18.78 16.81
N GLY A 112 7.27 18.20 16.53
CA GLY A 112 6.00 18.92 16.42
C GLY A 112 5.08 18.48 15.27
N THR A 113 4.05 19.28 14.96
CA THR A 113 3.08 19.07 13.86
C THR A 113 3.60 19.73 12.58
N MET A 114 3.63 19.04 11.42
CA MET A 114 3.89 19.67 10.10
C MET A 114 2.59 20.06 9.35
N THR A 115 1.90 21.15 9.73
CA THR A 115 0.75 21.68 8.97
C THR A 115 1.26 22.46 7.77
N SER A 116 0.93 22.00 6.58
CA SER A 116 1.33 22.60 5.32
C SER A 116 1.01 24.10 5.25
N ASP A 117 2.03 24.94 5.10
CA ASP A 117 2.06 25.99 4.08
C ASP A 117 3.46 26.63 4.05
N SER A 118 4.15 26.46 2.91
CA SER A 118 5.18 27.38 2.38
C SER A 118 6.69 27.24 2.71
N VAL A 119 7.25 26.11 3.18
CA VAL A 119 8.74 26.01 3.32
C VAL A 119 9.42 24.64 3.02
N ALA A 120 8.72 23.56 2.71
CA ALA A 120 9.32 22.21 2.87
C ALA A 120 10.07 21.59 1.66
N GLU A 121 10.36 22.30 0.56
CA GLU A 121 10.82 21.62 -0.66
C GLU A 121 12.35 21.53 -0.83
N ILE A 122 13.17 22.16 0.03
CA ILE A 122 14.63 22.22 -0.17
C ILE A 122 15.44 21.42 0.88
N ILE A 123 14.85 20.98 2.00
CA ILE A 123 15.62 20.42 3.13
C ILE A 123 15.54 18.87 3.26
N PHE A 124 14.58 18.19 2.65
CA PHE A 124 14.29 16.76 2.95
C PHE A 124 14.55 15.83 1.74
N GLN A 125 15.79 15.79 1.26
CA GLN A 125 16.26 14.77 0.28
C GLN A 125 17.17 13.70 0.93
N TYR A 126 17.33 13.76 2.25
CA TYR A 126 18.23 12.91 3.03
C TYR A 126 17.44 12.14 4.07
N SER A 127 18.07 11.13 4.66
CA SER A 127 17.48 10.34 5.74
C SER A 127 17.24 11.16 7.00
N ASP A 128 15.98 11.31 7.37
CA ASP A 128 15.53 12.10 8.50
C ASP A 128 14.91 11.25 9.62
N LYS A 129 14.88 11.82 10.83
CA LYS A 129 14.10 11.27 11.95
C LYS A 129 13.08 12.31 12.40
N ILE A 130 11.81 11.94 12.39
CA ILE A 130 10.68 12.81 12.69
C ILE A 130 9.93 12.22 13.87
N ASP A 131 9.83 12.98 14.97
CA ASP A 131 9.09 12.60 16.16
C ASP A 131 7.83 13.50 16.29
N GLY A 132 6.67 12.86 16.42
CA GLY A 132 5.36 13.46 16.61
C GLY A 132 5.11 13.83 18.08
N THR A 133 3.84 13.88 18.43
CA THR A 133 3.32 14.32 19.72
C THR A 133 2.20 13.39 20.18
N TRP A 134 1.62 13.67 21.35
CA TRP A 134 0.49 12.90 21.88
C TRP A 134 -0.87 13.32 21.29
N ASN A 135 -0.88 14.06 20.17
CA ASN A 135 -2.09 14.42 19.44
C ASN A 135 -1.95 13.96 17.99
N SER A 136 -3.08 13.86 17.28
CA SER A 136 -3.09 13.64 15.84
C SER A 136 -2.16 14.58 15.06
N ASP A 137 -1.17 13.98 14.44
CA ASP A 137 -0.08 14.59 13.68
C ASP A 137 -0.16 14.22 12.19
N TYR A 138 0.53 15.02 11.38
CA TYR A 138 0.79 14.75 9.97
C TYR A 138 2.31 14.84 9.76
N LEU A 139 2.95 13.69 9.55
CA LEU A 139 4.40 13.54 9.42
C LEU A 139 4.76 13.26 7.95
N MET A 140 5.78 13.94 7.42
CA MET A 140 6.25 13.80 6.03
C MET A 140 7.77 13.60 6.00
N GLY A 141 8.23 12.45 5.53
CA GLY A 141 9.66 12.14 5.30
C GLY A 141 10.22 12.76 4.02
N TYR A 142 9.37 12.92 3.00
CA TYR A 142 9.70 13.44 1.66
C TYR A 142 10.67 12.57 0.87
N GLY A 143 11.97 12.61 1.16
CA GLY A 143 12.98 12.01 0.31
C GLY A 143 14.13 11.52 1.15
N GLY A 144 14.49 10.25 1.07
CA GLY A 144 15.57 9.74 1.87
C GLY A 144 15.36 8.30 2.30
N ARG A 145 15.69 8.04 3.57
CA ARG A 145 15.33 6.80 4.28
C ARG A 145 15.00 7.24 5.68
N ASP A 146 13.74 7.45 5.91
CA ASP A 146 13.29 8.25 7.03
C ASP A 146 12.78 7.33 8.14
N THR A 147 12.77 7.85 9.35
CA THR A 147 12.13 7.18 10.48
C THR A 147 11.15 8.15 11.12
N LEU A 148 9.86 7.85 10.98
CA LEU A 148 8.76 8.65 11.50
C LEU A 148 8.18 7.92 12.72
N PHE A 149 8.12 8.61 13.85
CA PHE A 149 7.49 8.16 15.10
C PHE A 149 6.37 9.12 15.44
N ALA A 150 5.13 8.67 15.57
CA ALA A 150 3.99 9.55 15.79
C ALA A 150 3.57 9.71 17.26
N ASP A 151 4.04 8.83 18.16
CA ASP A 151 3.70 8.78 19.59
C ASP A 151 2.22 8.44 19.87
N GLY A 152 1.27 9.34 19.69
CA GLY A 152 -0.11 8.92 19.82
C GLY A 152 -1.15 9.94 19.43
N GLY A 153 -2.35 9.46 19.14
CA GLY A 153 -3.33 10.22 18.37
C GLY A 153 -3.69 9.43 17.14
N ASP A 154 -4.68 9.90 16.38
CA ASP A 154 -4.93 9.33 15.05
C ASP A 154 -4.03 10.07 14.06
N ASP A 155 -2.91 9.48 13.66
CA ASP A 155 -1.83 10.12 12.93
C ASP A 155 -1.85 9.80 11.43
N THR A 156 -1.17 10.63 10.64
CA THR A 156 -0.87 10.32 9.24
C THR A 156 0.62 10.43 8.99
N LEU A 157 1.24 9.32 8.59
CA LEU A 157 2.67 9.21 8.32
C LEU A 157 2.87 8.99 6.83
N ASP A 158 3.58 9.89 6.18
CA ASP A 158 3.95 9.82 4.77
C ASP A 158 5.47 9.71 4.66
N GLY A 159 5.97 8.51 4.35
CA GLY A 159 7.41 8.28 4.19
C GLY A 159 8.00 9.11 3.05
N GLY A 160 7.19 9.41 2.03
CA GLY A 160 7.67 9.95 0.77
C GLY A 160 8.56 8.94 0.03
N THR A 161 9.43 9.45 -0.83
CA THR A 161 10.34 8.61 -1.60
C THR A 161 11.46 8.08 -0.72
N GLY A 162 11.64 6.77 -0.67
CA GLY A 162 12.68 6.26 0.19
C GLY A 162 12.47 4.81 0.55
N TRP A 163 13.26 4.35 1.51
CA TRP A 163 12.91 3.15 2.26
C TRP A 163 12.73 3.59 3.69
N ASP A 164 11.48 3.83 4.04
CA ASP A 164 11.14 4.55 5.26
C ASP A 164 10.63 3.59 6.32
N VAL A 165 10.73 4.00 7.57
CA VAL A 165 10.21 3.26 8.71
C VAL A 165 9.20 4.17 9.40
N MET A 166 7.96 3.73 9.51
CA MET A 166 6.86 4.51 10.07
C MET A 166 6.27 3.76 11.27
N LEU A 167 6.21 4.44 12.42
CA LEU A 167 5.66 3.97 13.69
C LEU A 167 4.57 4.94 14.15
N GLY A 168 3.32 4.51 14.14
CA GLY A 168 2.16 5.28 14.58
C GLY A 168 1.96 5.27 16.09
N ASP A 169 2.40 4.19 16.74
CA ASP A 169 2.19 3.96 18.18
C ASP A 169 0.70 3.85 18.53
N SER A 170 0.11 4.74 19.34
CA SER A 170 -1.29 4.55 19.80
C SER A 170 -2.30 5.42 19.05
N GLY A 171 -3.37 4.82 18.53
CA GLY A 171 -4.47 5.50 17.84
C GLY A 171 -4.79 4.82 16.52
N ASN A 172 -5.65 5.41 15.69
CA ASN A 172 -5.97 4.84 14.37
C ASN A 172 -5.19 5.59 13.29
N ASP A 173 -4.09 4.99 12.88
CA ASP A 173 -3.09 5.67 12.06
C ASP A 173 -3.26 5.37 10.58
N VAL A 174 -2.73 6.29 9.76
CA VAL A 174 -2.71 6.18 8.31
C VAL A 174 -1.27 6.30 7.81
N TYR A 175 -0.79 5.24 7.19
CA TYR A 175 0.52 5.17 6.56
C TYR A 175 0.41 5.34 5.05
N ILE A 176 1.19 6.24 4.47
CA ILE A 176 1.29 6.41 3.01
C ILE A 176 2.60 5.76 2.57
N VAL A 177 2.47 4.74 1.73
CA VAL A 177 3.57 3.91 1.23
C VAL A 177 3.71 4.09 -0.28
N ASP A 178 4.90 4.43 -0.72
CA ASP A 178 5.24 4.54 -2.15
C ASP A 178 6.32 3.56 -2.60
N SER A 179 6.92 2.85 -1.65
CA SER A 179 7.98 1.89 -1.89
C SER A 179 7.68 0.58 -1.17
N TRP A 180 7.86 -0.55 -1.88
CA TRP A 180 7.67 -1.90 -1.31
C TRP A 180 8.66 -2.21 -0.17
N ARG A 181 9.62 -1.31 0.09
CA ARG A 181 10.64 -1.43 1.12
C ARG A 181 10.33 -0.60 2.35
N ASP A 182 9.26 0.17 2.32
CA ASP A 182 8.80 0.92 3.48
C ASP A 182 8.27 -0.06 4.51
N VAL A 183 8.63 0.19 5.76
CA VAL A 183 8.27 -0.66 6.89
C VAL A 183 7.30 0.11 7.77
N VAL A 184 6.07 -0.38 7.81
CA VAL A 184 5.09 0.02 8.83
C VAL A 184 5.27 -0.86 10.04
N TRP A 185 5.36 -0.27 11.22
CA TRP A 185 5.42 -1.01 12.48
C TRP A 185 4.29 -0.55 13.39
N GLU A 186 3.43 -1.52 13.73
CA GLU A 186 2.37 -1.35 14.73
C GLU A 186 2.56 -2.24 15.96
N TYR A 187 2.08 -1.76 17.10
CA TYR A 187 1.96 -2.54 18.33
C TYR A 187 0.58 -3.20 18.45
N GLU A 188 0.45 -4.20 19.34
CA GLU A 188 -0.78 -5.00 19.41
C GLU A 188 -1.89 -4.25 20.18
N ASN A 189 -3.06 -4.11 19.55
CA ASN A 189 -4.27 -3.45 20.11
C ASN A 189 -4.17 -1.92 20.27
N ASP A 190 -3.32 -1.27 19.48
CA ASP A 190 -3.15 0.17 19.56
C ASP A 190 -4.05 0.97 18.60
N GLY A 191 -4.74 0.30 17.67
CA GLY A 191 -5.46 1.01 16.62
C GLY A 191 -6.35 0.17 15.73
N LEU A 192 -6.93 0.85 14.74
CA LEU A 192 -7.45 0.28 13.50
C LEU A 192 -6.72 0.95 12.34
N ASP A 193 -5.57 0.41 12.02
CA ASP A 193 -4.57 1.13 11.25
C ASP A 193 -4.69 0.85 9.76
N THR A 194 -4.31 1.84 8.95
CA THR A 194 -4.51 1.81 7.49
C THR A 194 -3.22 2.10 6.75
N VAL A 195 -2.80 1.17 5.92
CA VAL A 195 -1.83 1.45 4.87
C VAL A 195 -2.55 1.89 3.60
N LYS A 196 -2.15 3.03 3.05
CA LYS A 196 -2.46 3.45 1.70
C LYS A 196 -1.22 3.29 0.85
N SER A 197 -1.20 2.31 -0.04
CA SER A 197 -0.03 2.00 -0.85
C SER A 197 -0.25 2.37 -2.31
N SER A 198 0.73 2.98 -2.97
CA SER A 198 0.72 3.18 -4.44
C SER A 198 1.42 2.05 -5.20
N VAL A 199 1.99 1.08 -4.48
CA VAL A 199 2.71 -0.09 -4.98
C VAL A 199 2.14 -1.38 -4.38
N SER A 200 2.60 -2.54 -4.87
CA SER A 200 2.26 -3.82 -4.22
C SER A 200 2.81 -3.83 -2.79
N TYR A 201 1.98 -4.24 -1.83
CA TYR A 201 2.35 -4.19 -0.41
C TYR A 201 1.79 -5.37 0.39
N GLU A 202 2.59 -5.83 1.34
CA GLU A 202 2.23 -6.85 2.33
C GLU A 202 2.15 -6.18 3.70
N LEU A 203 1.00 -6.30 4.37
CA LEU A 203 0.81 -5.71 5.68
C LEU A 203 1.75 -6.35 6.71
N SER A 204 2.44 -5.50 7.46
CA SER A 204 3.10 -5.90 8.70
C SER A 204 2.09 -6.43 9.72
N ASN A 205 2.56 -7.13 10.75
CA ASN A 205 1.71 -7.54 11.86
C ASN A 205 1.00 -6.34 12.50
N ASN A 206 -0.16 -6.59 13.10
CA ASN A 206 -0.95 -5.60 13.84
C ASN A 206 -1.57 -4.48 12.99
N VAL A 207 -1.51 -4.57 11.66
CA VAL A 207 -2.20 -3.63 10.78
C VAL A 207 -3.45 -4.29 10.19
N GLU A 208 -4.59 -3.61 10.23
CA GLU A 208 -5.88 -4.18 9.82
C GLU A 208 -6.27 -3.86 8.39
N ARG A 209 -5.85 -2.72 7.82
CA ARG A 209 -6.39 -2.25 6.53
C ARG A 209 -5.30 -1.92 5.52
N LEU A 210 -5.50 -2.37 4.28
CA LEU A 210 -4.69 -1.98 3.13
C LEU A 210 -5.61 -1.44 2.04
N ILE A 211 -5.29 -0.25 1.54
CA ILE A 211 -5.96 0.40 0.41
C ILE A 211 -4.90 0.67 -0.66
N LEU A 212 -5.03 0.02 -1.81
CA LEU A 212 -4.23 0.36 -2.98
C LEU A 212 -4.74 1.66 -3.58
N THR A 213 -3.79 2.52 -3.92
CA THR A 213 -4.01 3.82 -4.54
C THR A 213 -3.39 3.84 -5.94
N GLY A 214 -3.50 4.98 -6.63
CA GLY A 214 -3.00 5.10 -7.99
C GLY A 214 -3.84 4.34 -9.01
N ILE A 215 -3.27 4.17 -10.21
CA ILE A 215 -3.93 3.56 -11.37
C ILE A 215 -3.10 2.45 -12.02
N GLU A 216 -1.90 2.20 -11.51
CA GLU A 216 -1.00 1.16 -11.99
C GLU A 216 -1.30 -0.17 -11.27
N GLU A 217 -0.89 -1.29 -11.89
CA GLU A 217 -1.05 -2.61 -11.28
C GLU A 217 -0.27 -2.73 -9.96
N ALA A 218 -0.95 -3.20 -8.93
CA ALA A 218 -0.40 -3.45 -7.60
C ALA A 218 -1.20 -4.56 -6.91
N ASP A 219 -0.54 -5.32 -6.02
CA ASP A 219 -1.17 -6.40 -5.27
C ASP A 219 -1.28 -6.04 -3.78
N ALA A 220 -2.35 -6.52 -3.15
CA ALA A 220 -2.63 -6.31 -1.73
C ALA A 220 -2.49 -7.63 -0.99
N THR A 221 -1.53 -7.72 -0.08
CA THR A 221 -1.34 -8.89 0.78
C THR A 221 -1.59 -8.52 2.24
N GLY A 222 -2.46 -9.26 2.91
CA GLY A 222 -2.76 -9.14 4.33
C GLY A 222 -1.74 -9.85 5.23
N ASN A 223 -2.11 -10.05 6.48
CA ASN A 223 -1.37 -10.73 7.52
C ASN A 223 -2.27 -11.78 8.22
N ALA A 224 -1.93 -12.23 9.42
CA ALA A 224 -2.72 -13.27 10.10
C ALA A 224 -4.03 -12.76 10.75
N LEU A 225 -4.30 -11.45 10.73
CA LEU A 225 -5.51 -10.83 11.31
C LEU A 225 -6.69 -10.91 10.34
N ALA A 226 -7.86 -10.44 10.77
CA ALA A 226 -8.98 -10.22 9.87
C ALA A 226 -8.82 -8.85 9.17
N ASN A 227 -8.19 -8.85 8.01
CA ASN A 227 -7.86 -7.65 7.25
C ASN A 227 -9.02 -7.16 6.36
N SER A 228 -9.01 -5.86 6.07
CA SER A 228 -9.79 -5.24 5.00
C SER A 228 -8.85 -4.81 3.88
N LEU A 229 -8.92 -5.50 2.74
CA LEU A 229 -8.10 -5.23 1.56
C LEU A 229 -8.95 -4.57 0.46
N VAL A 230 -8.52 -3.40 -0.01
CA VAL A 230 -9.18 -2.66 -1.08
C VAL A 230 -8.19 -2.43 -2.22
N GLY A 231 -8.49 -2.95 -3.40
CA GLY A 231 -7.76 -2.75 -4.63
C GLY A 231 -7.99 -1.36 -5.24
N ASN A 232 -7.28 -1.10 -6.34
CA ASN A 232 -7.39 0.14 -7.11
C ASN A 232 -8.24 -0.07 -8.37
N VAL A 233 -7.93 0.61 -9.48
CA VAL A 233 -8.68 0.48 -10.74
C VAL A 233 -8.00 -0.43 -11.76
N ALA A 234 -6.81 -0.91 -11.44
CA ALA A 234 -6.04 -1.84 -12.25
C ALA A 234 -6.38 -3.28 -11.84
N ASN A 235 -5.78 -4.26 -12.52
CA ASN A 235 -5.93 -5.65 -12.12
C ASN A 235 -5.10 -5.89 -10.84
N ASN A 236 -5.73 -6.33 -9.77
CA ASN A 236 -5.08 -6.59 -8.49
C ASN A 236 -5.18 -8.07 -8.09
N VAL A 237 -4.14 -8.60 -7.45
CA VAL A 237 -4.25 -9.81 -6.63
C VAL A 237 -4.44 -9.39 -5.17
N LEU A 238 -5.50 -9.90 -4.55
CA LEU A 238 -5.83 -9.68 -3.13
C LEU A 238 -5.70 -11.00 -2.38
N ASP A 239 -4.77 -11.07 -1.42
CA ASP A 239 -4.50 -12.24 -0.60
C ASP A 239 -4.55 -11.88 0.89
N GLY A 240 -5.65 -12.21 1.57
CA GLY A 240 -5.86 -11.97 2.99
C GLY A 240 -4.97 -12.80 3.92
N LYS A 241 -4.35 -13.87 3.42
CA LYS A 241 -3.73 -14.94 4.23
C LYS A 241 -4.77 -15.63 5.12
N SER A 242 -4.34 -16.15 6.27
CA SER A 242 -5.13 -17.05 7.13
C SER A 242 -6.29 -16.39 7.88
N GLY A 243 -6.42 -15.07 7.77
CA GLY A 243 -7.42 -14.25 8.44
C GLY A 243 -8.86 -14.62 8.07
N ALA A 244 -9.83 -13.89 8.62
CA ALA A 244 -11.20 -13.91 8.09
C ALA A 244 -11.43 -12.57 7.41
N ASP A 245 -11.02 -12.48 6.15
CA ASP A 245 -10.71 -11.22 5.50
C ASP A 245 -11.88 -10.67 4.70
N THR A 246 -11.92 -9.36 4.49
CA THR A 246 -12.82 -8.73 3.51
C THR A 246 -12.00 -8.11 2.39
N MET A 247 -12.24 -8.57 1.17
CA MET A 247 -11.47 -8.16 -0.02
C MET A 247 -12.39 -7.53 -1.07
N SER A 248 -12.00 -6.38 -1.61
CA SER A 248 -12.70 -5.64 -2.66
C SER A 248 -11.70 -5.15 -3.69
N GLY A 249 -11.68 -5.74 -4.88
CA GLY A 249 -10.71 -5.45 -5.96
C GLY A 249 -11.00 -4.11 -6.66
N GLY A 250 -12.28 -3.81 -6.93
CA GLY A 250 -12.69 -2.50 -7.42
C GLY A 250 -13.07 -2.53 -8.91
N LYS A 251 -12.17 -2.09 -9.78
CA LYS A 251 -12.33 -2.24 -11.24
C LYS A 251 -11.11 -2.94 -11.79
N GLY A 252 -11.23 -3.47 -13.00
CA GLY A 252 -10.18 -4.31 -13.56
C GLY A 252 -10.54 -5.75 -13.35
N ASN A 253 -9.67 -6.66 -13.81
CA ASN A 253 -9.86 -8.09 -13.66
C ASN A 253 -9.07 -8.54 -12.43
N ASP A 254 -9.74 -8.64 -11.29
CA ASP A 254 -9.11 -8.89 -10.01
C ASP A 254 -9.08 -10.39 -9.68
N THR A 255 -8.08 -10.80 -8.89
CA THR A 255 -7.97 -12.16 -8.36
C THR A 255 -7.97 -12.13 -6.84
N TYR A 256 -8.92 -12.84 -6.24
CA TYR A 256 -9.05 -12.99 -4.79
C TYR A 256 -8.59 -14.38 -4.35
N ILE A 257 -7.65 -14.43 -3.41
CA ILE A 257 -7.21 -15.68 -2.78
C ILE A 257 -8.08 -15.92 -1.54
N VAL A 258 -8.87 -16.99 -1.56
CA VAL A 258 -9.77 -17.35 -0.46
C VAL A 258 -9.28 -18.65 0.19
N ASP A 259 -8.72 -18.55 1.38
CA ASP A 259 -8.18 -19.71 2.12
C ASP A 259 -8.90 -19.97 3.46
N ASN A 260 -9.73 -19.03 3.89
CA ASN A 260 -10.52 -19.14 5.09
C ASN A 260 -12.02 -19.11 4.77
N VAL A 261 -12.80 -19.92 5.47
CA VAL A 261 -14.28 -19.94 5.33
C VAL A 261 -14.94 -18.64 5.81
N GLY A 262 -14.21 -17.82 6.57
CA GLY A 262 -14.61 -16.49 7.00
C GLY A 262 -14.33 -15.39 5.98
N ASP A 263 -13.58 -15.67 4.91
CA ASP A 263 -13.25 -14.68 3.89
C ASP A 263 -14.51 -14.24 3.13
N LYS A 264 -14.53 -12.96 2.80
CA LYS A 264 -15.60 -12.32 2.08
C LYS A 264 -15.06 -11.49 0.92
N VAL A 265 -15.40 -11.93 -0.28
CA VAL A 265 -15.19 -11.14 -1.50
C VAL A 265 -16.37 -10.19 -1.71
N VAL A 266 -16.07 -8.93 -1.95
CA VAL A 266 -17.03 -7.86 -2.22
C VAL A 266 -16.81 -7.36 -3.63
N GLU A 267 -17.67 -7.82 -4.53
CA GLU A 267 -17.75 -7.32 -5.91
C GLU A 267 -19.18 -6.84 -6.15
N THR A 268 -19.36 -5.53 -6.36
CA THR A 268 -20.69 -4.87 -6.32
C THR A 268 -21.24 -4.46 -7.67
N ALA A 269 -20.44 -4.60 -8.74
CA ALA A 269 -20.84 -4.36 -10.11
C ALA A 269 -19.94 -5.18 -11.06
N PRO A 270 -20.38 -5.44 -12.31
CA PRO A 270 -19.56 -6.14 -13.29
C PRO A 270 -18.47 -5.20 -13.86
N ASN A 271 -17.38 -5.02 -13.12
CA ASN A 271 -16.31 -4.07 -13.43
C ASN A 271 -15.03 -4.70 -14.04
N GLY A 272 -15.12 -5.98 -14.42
CA GLY A 272 -14.04 -6.76 -14.98
C GLY A 272 -14.48 -8.18 -15.24
N LEU A 273 -13.50 -9.06 -15.45
CA LEU A 273 -13.63 -10.51 -15.35
C LEU A 273 -12.84 -10.95 -14.14
N ASP A 274 -13.53 -11.11 -13.02
CA ASP A 274 -12.93 -11.34 -11.72
C ASP A 274 -12.85 -12.83 -11.40
N ARG A 275 -11.85 -13.20 -10.60
CA ARG A 275 -11.59 -14.59 -10.23
C ARG A 275 -11.43 -14.77 -8.74
N ILE A 276 -12.04 -15.83 -8.21
CA ILE A 276 -11.75 -16.36 -6.89
C ILE A 276 -10.94 -17.64 -7.02
N GLU A 277 -9.76 -17.68 -6.42
CA GLU A 277 -8.98 -18.90 -6.20
C GLU A 277 -9.19 -19.38 -4.76
N ALA A 278 -9.97 -20.45 -4.59
CA ALA A 278 -10.42 -20.90 -3.27
C ALA A 278 -9.81 -22.24 -2.85
N SER A 279 -9.16 -22.29 -1.68
CA SER A 279 -8.71 -23.55 -1.06
C SER A 279 -9.74 -24.13 -0.06
N VAL A 280 -10.86 -23.44 0.12
CA VAL A 280 -12.05 -23.85 0.86
C VAL A 280 -13.27 -23.96 -0.07
N SER A 281 -14.37 -24.55 0.41
CA SER A 281 -15.63 -24.51 -0.36
C SER A 281 -16.13 -23.08 -0.42
N TYR A 282 -16.55 -22.61 -1.61
CA TYR A 282 -16.92 -21.22 -1.81
C TYR A 282 -18.15 -21.06 -2.71
N SER A 283 -18.87 -19.96 -2.51
CA SER A 283 -20.06 -19.60 -3.29
C SER A 283 -19.94 -18.17 -3.82
N LEU A 284 -20.16 -17.99 -5.12
CA LEU A 284 -20.23 -16.69 -5.78
C LEU A 284 -21.56 -15.96 -5.53
N ALA A 285 -22.47 -16.55 -4.77
CA ALA A 285 -23.79 -15.99 -4.52
C ALA A 285 -23.70 -14.61 -3.85
N GLY A 286 -24.36 -13.61 -4.45
CA GLY A 286 -24.34 -12.24 -3.96
C GLY A 286 -23.11 -11.43 -4.37
N THR A 287 -22.25 -11.97 -5.24
CA THR A 287 -21.13 -11.26 -5.87
C THR A 287 -21.36 -11.13 -7.37
N TYR A 288 -20.59 -10.26 -8.03
CA TYR A 288 -20.52 -10.15 -9.49
C TYR A 288 -19.32 -10.88 -10.11
N VAL A 289 -18.63 -11.75 -9.36
CA VAL A 289 -17.47 -12.51 -9.86
C VAL A 289 -17.89 -13.57 -10.89
N GLU A 290 -17.10 -13.73 -11.94
CA GLU A 290 -17.33 -14.67 -13.04
C GLU A 290 -16.59 -16.01 -12.89
N ASP A 291 -15.35 -16.01 -12.41
CA ASP A 291 -14.51 -17.22 -12.35
C ASP A 291 -14.36 -17.74 -10.90
N LEU A 292 -14.62 -19.04 -10.67
CA LEU A 292 -14.33 -19.73 -9.41
C LEU A 292 -13.42 -20.94 -9.63
N PHE A 293 -12.17 -20.85 -9.19
CA PHE A 293 -11.18 -21.91 -9.30
C PHE A 293 -10.87 -22.49 -7.92
N LEU A 294 -11.27 -23.74 -7.69
CA LEU A 294 -10.93 -24.47 -6.48
C LEU A 294 -9.49 -24.96 -6.57
N THR A 295 -8.73 -24.85 -5.49
CA THR A 295 -7.32 -25.21 -5.40
C THR A 295 -7.09 -26.33 -4.37
N GLY A 296 -5.88 -26.88 -4.34
CA GLY A 296 -5.52 -27.96 -3.43
C GLY A 296 -6.06 -29.35 -3.82
N THR A 297 -6.18 -30.23 -2.84
CA THR A 297 -6.55 -31.65 -3.04
C THR A 297 -7.72 -32.11 -2.16
N ALA A 298 -8.21 -31.23 -1.29
CA ALA A 298 -9.34 -31.53 -0.42
C ALA A 298 -10.65 -31.61 -1.21
N THR A 299 -11.60 -32.41 -0.75
CA THR A 299 -12.98 -32.39 -1.25
C THR A 299 -13.68 -31.12 -0.79
N ILE A 300 -13.64 -30.10 -1.64
CA ILE A 300 -14.33 -28.82 -1.49
C ILE A 300 -15.33 -28.63 -2.63
N ASN A 301 -16.24 -27.68 -2.50
CA ASN A 301 -17.35 -27.49 -3.44
C ASN A 301 -17.39 -26.06 -3.95
N GLY A 302 -17.93 -25.88 -5.14
CA GLY A 302 -18.10 -24.58 -5.79
C GLY A 302 -19.56 -24.33 -6.12
N ILE A 303 -20.03 -23.12 -5.83
CA ILE A 303 -21.37 -22.66 -6.22
C ILE A 303 -21.21 -21.36 -6.99
N GLY A 304 -21.74 -21.28 -8.21
CA GLY A 304 -21.78 -20.06 -9.02
C GLY A 304 -22.91 -19.11 -8.61
N ASN A 305 -23.29 -18.23 -9.52
CA ASN A 305 -24.33 -17.22 -9.35
C ASN A 305 -25.31 -17.23 -10.54
N SER A 306 -25.85 -16.08 -10.93
CA SER A 306 -26.79 -15.96 -12.06
C SER A 306 -26.14 -15.38 -13.33
N LEU A 307 -24.82 -15.23 -13.32
CA LEU A 307 -24.00 -14.78 -14.45
C LEU A 307 -23.44 -16.02 -15.17
N SER A 308 -22.89 -15.82 -16.35
CA SER A 308 -22.06 -16.86 -16.98
C SER A 308 -20.76 -17.06 -16.19
N ASN A 309 -20.65 -18.18 -15.50
CA ASN A 309 -19.50 -18.51 -14.67
C ASN A 309 -18.56 -19.53 -15.33
N THR A 310 -17.25 -19.38 -15.08
CA THR A 310 -16.29 -20.48 -15.25
C THR A 310 -15.97 -21.09 -13.90
N ILE A 311 -16.42 -22.31 -13.65
CA ILE A 311 -16.16 -23.04 -12.41
C ILE A 311 -15.20 -24.19 -12.67
N LYS A 312 -14.05 -24.15 -12.03
CA LYS A 312 -13.03 -25.21 -12.10
C LYS A 312 -12.84 -25.83 -10.72
N GLY A 313 -13.04 -27.14 -10.62
CA GLY A 313 -12.73 -27.93 -9.43
C GLY A 313 -11.22 -28.19 -9.28
N ASN A 314 -10.88 -28.89 -8.20
CA ASN A 314 -9.51 -29.21 -7.83
C ASN A 314 -9.19 -30.69 -8.12
N ALA A 315 -8.32 -31.33 -7.32
CA ALA A 315 -8.00 -32.76 -7.48
C ALA A 315 -8.86 -33.71 -6.61
N GLY A 316 -9.74 -33.16 -5.78
CA GLY A 316 -10.68 -33.91 -4.95
C GLY A 316 -12.03 -34.08 -5.64
N ASN A 317 -12.88 -34.95 -5.10
CA ASN A 317 -14.24 -35.12 -5.63
C ASN A 317 -15.11 -33.90 -5.27
N ASN A 318 -15.34 -33.00 -6.22
CA ASN A 318 -16.06 -31.75 -6.01
C ASN A 318 -17.55 -31.88 -6.37
N VAL A 319 -18.39 -31.10 -5.69
CA VAL A 319 -19.76 -30.78 -6.13
C VAL A 319 -19.75 -29.34 -6.65
N LEU A 320 -20.02 -29.18 -7.94
CA LEU A 320 -20.08 -27.91 -8.63
C LEU A 320 -21.52 -27.62 -9.06
N ASN A 321 -22.06 -26.46 -8.68
CA ASN A 321 -23.39 -26.00 -9.07
C ASN A 321 -23.30 -24.57 -9.61
N ALA A 322 -23.45 -24.36 -10.92
CA ALA A 322 -23.19 -23.06 -11.53
C ALA A 322 -24.36 -22.08 -11.36
N GLY A 323 -25.60 -22.54 -11.45
CA GLY A 323 -26.78 -21.74 -11.12
C GLY A 323 -27.54 -21.34 -12.38
N GLY A 324 -27.40 -20.09 -12.81
CA GLY A 324 -27.97 -19.67 -14.09
C GLY A 324 -27.00 -18.80 -14.86
N GLY A 325 -27.17 -18.73 -16.18
CA GLY A 325 -26.16 -18.19 -17.08
C GLY A 325 -25.68 -19.29 -18.01
N ASP A 326 -24.96 -18.91 -19.08
CA ASP A 326 -24.31 -19.92 -19.91
C ASP A 326 -22.96 -20.26 -19.26
N ASP A 327 -22.88 -21.38 -18.54
CA ASP A 327 -21.77 -21.70 -17.64
C ASP A 327 -20.75 -22.67 -18.23
N ARG A 328 -19.51 -22.65 -17.72
CA ARG A 328 -18.49 -23.66 -18.01
C ARG A 328 -18.05 -24.34 -16.71
N LEU A 329 -18.35 -25.63 -16.58
CA LEU A 329 -17.96 -26.46 -15.45
C LEU A 329 -16.87 -27.45 -15.85
N ASN A 330 -15.76 -27.44 -15.11
CA ASN A 330 -14.70 -28.44 -15.21
C ASN A 330 -14.42 -28.99 -13.82
N GLY A 331 -14.77 -30.26 -13.57
CA GLY A 331 -14.54 -30.94 -12.29
C GLY A 331 -13.07 -30.96 -11.86
N GLY A 332 -12.16 -30.94 -12.84
CA GLY A 332 -10.75 -31.20 -12.57
C GLY A 332 -10.53 -32.70 -12.42
N ALA A 333 -9.57 -33.09 -11.59
CA ALA A 333 -9.37 -34.51 -11.32
C ALA A 333 -10.24 -34.92 -10.13
N GLY A 334 -10.79 -36.12 -10.16
CA GLY A 334 -11.70 -36.57 -9.10
C GLY A 334 -12.90 -37.24 -9.72
N ALA A 335 -13.82 -37.73 -8.91
CA ALA A 335 -15.14 -38.14 -9.39
C ALA A 335 -16.12 -37.03 -9.02
N ASP A 336 -16.41 -36.15 -9.98
CA ASP A 336 -17.07 -34.88 -9.70
C ASP A 336 -18.56 -34.90 -10.03
N LYS A 337 -19.33 -34.06 -9.35
CA LYS A 337 -20.76 -33.86 -9.63
C LYS A 337 -20.97 -32.44 -10.09
N MET A 338 -21.35 -32.27 -11.36
CA MET A 338 -21.53 -30.97 -11.99
C MET A 338 -23.00 -30.74 -12.35
N THR A 339 -23.55 -29.60 -11.91
CA THR A 339 -24.89 -29.11 -12.24
C THR A 339 -24.74 -27.71 -12.82
N GLY A 340 -25.17 -27.51 -14.07
CA GLY A 340 -25.10 -26.24 -14.79
C GLY A 340 -26.26 -25.35 -14.36
N GLY A 341 -27.47 -25.74 -14.75
CA GLY A 341 -28.70 -25.16 -14.22
C GLY A 341 -29.56 -24.57 -15.32
N ILE A 342 -29.72 -23.25 -15.35
CA ILE A 342 -30.46 -22.56 -16.44
C ILE A 342 -29.46 -21.85 -17.34
N GLY A 343 -29.50 -22.13 -18.63
CA GLY A 343 -28.60 -21.57 -19.63
C GLY A 343 -28.03 -22.69 -20.49
N ASN A 344 -27.20 -22.33 -21.46
CA ASN A 344 -26.52 -23.31 -22.31
C ASN A 344 -25.14 -23.60 -21.71
N ASP A 345 -25.06 -24.69 -20.97
CA ASP A 345 -23.90 -24.99 -20.16
C ASP A 345 -22.90 -25.89 -20.91
N THR A 346 -21.63 -25.78 -20.52
CA THR A 346 -20.54 -26.63 -21.01
C THR A 346 -19.87 -27.38 -19.86
N TYR A 347 -19.88 -28.70 -19.93
CA TYR A 347 -19.21 -29.57 -18.97
C TYR A 347 -17.94 -30.16 -19.56
N VAL A 348 -16.88 -30.24 -18.77
CA VAL A 348 -15.63 -30.92 -19.12
C VAL A 348 -15.50 -32.18 -18.29
N LEU A 349 -15.40 -33.34 -18.96
CA LEU A 349 -15.29 -34.65 -18.32
C LEU A 349 -13.93 -35.26 -18.64
N ASP A 350 -13.22 -35.65 -17.58
CA ASP A 350 -11.94 -36.34 -17.68
C ASP A 350 -11.86 -37.61 -16.83
N ASN A 351 -12.85 -37.83 -15.95
CA ASN A 351 -12.91 -38.97 -15.06
C ASN A 351 -14.18 -39.79 -15.27
N ALA A 352 -14.05 -41.12 -15.27
CA ALA A 352 -15.20 -42.02 -15.43
C ALA A 352 -16.22 -41.93 -14.27
N GLY A 353 -15.81 -41.34 -13.14
CA GLY A 353 -16.66 -41.03 -12.00
C GLY A 353 -17.46 -39.74 -12.13
N ASP A 354 -17.22 -38.91 -13.15
CA ASP A 354 -17.91 -37.64 -13.33
C ASP A 354 -19.40 -37.82 -13.63
N VAL A 355 -20.22 -36.99 -13.00
CA VAL A 355 -21.68 -36.99 -13.13
C VAL A 355 -22.15 -35.60 -13.56
N VAL A 356 -22.75 -35.54 -14.75
CA VAL A 356 -23.45 -34.37 -15.27
C VAL A 356 -24.93 -34.44 -14.90
N ILE A 357 -25.48 -33.34 -14.39
CA ILE A 357 -26.87 -33.23 -13.95
C ILE A 357 -27.53 -32.05 -14.63
N GLU A 358 -28.51 -32.36 -15.47
CA GLU A 358 -29.29 -31.38 -16.20
C GLU A 358 -30.78 -31.41 -15.87
N ALA A 359 -31.37 -30.23 -15.83
CA ALA A 359 -32.81 -30.05 -15.63
C ALA A 359 -33.55 -30.08 -16.98
N ALA A 360 -34.80 -30.55 -16.97
CA ALA A 360 -35.63 -30.44 -18.16
C ALA A 360 -35.91 -28.96 -18.46
N GLY A 361 -35.47 -28.48 -19.61
CA GLY A 361 -35.54 -27.06 -19.97
C GLY A 361 -34.47 -26.17 -19.34
N GLY A 362 -33.34 -26.77 -18.91
CA GLY A 362 -32.13 -26.05 -18.46
C GLY A 362 -31.51 -25.23 -19.59
N GLY A 363 -31.32 -25.83 -20.76
CA GLY A 363 -30.96 -25.10 -21.98
C GLY A 363 -30.62 -26.06 -23.10
N THR A 364 -29.54 -25.78 -23.83
CA THR A 364 -28.96 -26.69 -24.82
C THR A 364 -27.49 -26.92 -24.51
N ASP A 365 -27.22 -28.05 -23.85
CA ASP A 365 -25.99 -28.22 -23.10
C ASP A 365 -24.97 -29.06 -23.85
N LEU A 366 -23.69 -28.75 -23.65
CA LEU A 366 -22.55 -29.38 -24.29
C LEU A 366 -21.69 -30.12 -23.27
N VAL A 367 -21.43 -31.40 -23.54
CA VAL A 367 -20.40 -32.16 -22.83
C VAL A 367 -19.16 -32.29 -23.70
N GLN A 368 -18.03 -31.79 -23.21
CA GLN A 368 -16.69 -32.02 -23.76
C GLN A 368 -16.04 -33.16 -22.99
N SER A 369 -15.98 -34.35 -23.60
CA SER A 369 -15.50 -35.56 -22.92
C SER A 369 -14.17 -36.03 -23.48
N SER A 370 -13.16 -36.15 -22.62
CA SER A 370 -11.89 -36.79 -22.95
C SER A 370 -11.90 -38.32 -22.73
N ILE A 371 -13.01 -38.85 -22.24
CA ILE A 371 -13.27 -40.26 -21.95
C ILE A 371 -14.46 -40.80 -22.75
N SER A 372 -14.68 -42.11 -22.72
CA SER A 372 -15.94 -42.67 -23.21
C SER A 372 -17.07 -42.29 -22.27
N TRP A 373 -18.19 -41.81 -22.81
CA TRP A 373 -19.29 -41.31 -22.01
C TRP A 373 -20.66 -41.69 -22.59
N THR A 374 -21.62 -41.94 -21.71
CA THR A 374 -23.03 -42.14 -22.06
C THR A 374 -23.78 -40.91 -21.61
N MET A 375 -24.51 -40.27 -22.54
CA MET A 375 -25.14 -38.99 -22.29
C MET A 375 -26.15 -39.09 -21.15
N ALA A 376 -26.03 -38.19 -20.17
CA ALA A 376 -27.00 -38.03 -19.10
C ALA A 376 -28.36 -37.58 -19.66
N ALA A 377 -29.43 -37.69 -18.87
CA ALA A 377 -30.73 -37.15 -19.25
C ALA A 377 -30.62 -35.62 -19.48
N ASN A 378 -31.40 -35.09 -20.43
CA ASN A 378 -31.48 -33.66 -20.73
C ASN A 378 -30.19 -33.01 -21.25
N VAL A 379 -29.20 -33.79 -21.72
CA VAL A 379 -28.03 -33.25 -22.44
C VAL A 379 -28.22 -33.41 -23.94
N GLU A 380 -28.07 -32.33 -24.70
CA GLU A 380 -28.33 -32.31 -26.15
C GLU A 380 -27.08 -32.59 -26.97
N LYS A 381 -25.89 -32.16 -26.51
CA LYS A 381 -24.67 -32.18 -27.31
C LYS A 381 -23.50 -32.85 -26.59
N VAL A 382 -22.68 -33.57 -27.35
CA VAL A 382 -21.38 -34.07 -26.88
C VAL A 382 -20.32 -33.88 -27.94
N ALA A 383 -19.14 -33.44 -27.52
CA ALA A 383 -17.92 -33.40 -28.30
C ALA A 383 -16.87 -34.27 -27.61
N LEU A 384 -16.36 -35.30 -28.30
CA LEU A 384 -15.22 -36.08 -27.83
C LEU A 384 -13.94 -35.29 -28.09
N THR A 385 -13.16 -35.07 -27.04
CA THR A 385 -11.92 -34.25 -27.08
C THR A 385 -10.66 -35.07 -26.77
N GLY A 386 -10.81 -36.31 -26.32
CA GLY A 386 -9.70 -37.18 -25.94
C GLY A 386 -9.00 -37.80 -27.15
N ALA A 387 -7.69 -38.06 -26.99
CA ALA A 387 -6.87 -38.69 -28.04
C ALA A 387 -6.97 -40.23 -28.08
N ALA A 388 -7.57 -40.84 -27.04
CA ALA A 388 -7.77 -42.28 -26.97
C ALA A 388 -8.95 -42.73 -27.86
N ASN A 389 -9.05 -44.05 -28.11
CA ASN A 389 -10.24 -44.59 -28.75
C ASN A 389 -11.41 -44.58 -27.77
N ILE A 390 -12.25 -43.54 -27.85
CA ILE A 390 -13.37 -43.28 -26.95
C ILE A 390 -14.69 -43.23 -27.71
N ASN A 391 -15.78 -43.52 -27.02
CA ASN A 391 -17.13 -43.54 -27.59
C ASN A 391 -18.06 -42.58 -26.85
N ALA A 392 -18.94 -41.91 -27.60
CA ALA A 392 -20.12 -41.26 -27.06
C ALA A 392 -21.35 -42.14 -27.34
N THR A 393 -22.19 -42.37 -26.32
CA THR A 393 -23.49 -43.03 -26.47
C THR A 393 -24.60 -42.04 -26.15
N GLY A 394 -25.49 -41.76 -27.11
CA GLY A 394 -26.61 -40.83 -26.93
C GLY A 394 -27.65 -41.27 -25.90
N ASN A 395 -28.51 -40.34 -25.49
CA ASN A 395 -29.67 -40.56 -24.64
C ASN A 395 -30.95 -40.70 -25.51
N ILE A 396 -32.14 -40.54 -24.91
CA ILE A 396 -33.43 -40.67 -25.62
C ILE A 396 -33.81 -39.47 -26.49
N LEU A 397 -33.00 -38.40 -26.48
CA LEU A 397 -33.22 -37.17 -27.24
C LEU A 397 -32.59 -37.27 -28.64
N GLY A 398 -32.82 -36.25 -29.46
CA GLY A 398 -32.07 -36.06 -30.72
C GLY A 398 -30.71 -35.46 -30.43
N ASN A 399 -29.71 -36.29 -30.08
CA ASN A 399 -28.38 -35.78 -29.72
C ASN A 399 -27.55 -35.34 -30.93
N THR A 400 -26.80 -34.26 -30.75
CA THR A 400 -25.72 -33.85 -31.67
C THR A 400 -24.38 -34.34 -31.12
N MET A 401 -23.65 -35.12 -31.91
CA MET A 401 -22.40 -35.75 -31.47
C MET A 401 -21.27 -35.42 -32.43
N ALA A 402 -20.13 -35.00 -31.90
CA ALA A 402 -18.89 -34.75 -32.64
C ALA A 402 -17.72 -35.49 -31.97
N GLY A 403 -16.71 -35.91 -32.73
CA GLY A 403 -15.53 -36.59 -32.20
C GLY A 403 -14.42 -36.80 -33.21
#